data_AF-A0A2E6KU52-F1
#
_entry.id   AF-A0A2E6KU52-F1
#
_cell.length_a   1.000
_cell.length_b   1.000
_cell.length_c   1.000
_cell.angle_alpha   90.00
_cell.angle_beta   90.00
_cell.angle_gamma   90.00
#
_symmetry.space_group_name_H-M   'P 1'
#
loop_
_entity.id
_entity.type
_entity.pdbx_description
1 polymer ?
#
loop_
_entity_poly.entity_id
_entity_poly.type
_entity_poly.pdbx_seq_one_letter_code
_entity_poly.pdbx_strand_id
1 'polypeptide(L)' 'MPDPTKLSTATGQLGPICAVTGIALTFSEAIVVDDQFVSYEAYLELTGNESATDSKEVPNSLVLD' A
#
# COMPACT_ATOMS: atom_id res chain seq x y z
N MET A 1 0.51 -19.68 12.50
CA MET A 1 -0.08 -19.73 11.15
C MET A 1 -0.93 -18.47 11.00
N PRO A 2 -0.79 -17.69 9.91
CA PRO A 2 -1.63 -16.51 9.69
C PRO A 2 -3.11 -16.91 9.61
N ASP A 3 -4.00 -16.02 10.04
CA ASP A 3 -5.44 -16.25 10.01
C ASP A 3 -5.91 -16.37 8.54
N PRO A 4 -6.43 -17.53 8.10
CA PRO A 4 -6.82 -17.73 6.71
C PRO A 4 -7.99 -16.83 6.28
N THR A 5 -8.77 -16.32 7.23
CA THR A 5 -9.88 -15.39 6.93
C THR A 5 -9.41 -14.01 6.49
N LYS A 6 -8.13 -13.69 6.74
CA LYS A 6 -7.49 -12.43 6.35
C LYS A 6 -6.66 -12.55 5.07
N LEU A 7 -6.74 -13.69 4.37
CA LEU A 7 -5.96 -13.99 3.17
C LEU A 7 -6.86 -14.14 1.95
N SER A 8 -6.31 -13.83 0.79
CA SER A 8 -6.93 -13.94 -0.53
C SER A 8 -5.96 -14.54 -1.54
N THR A 9 -6.51 -15.22 -2.55
CA THR A 9 -5.78 -15.70 -3.73
C THR A 9 -6.27 -15.04 -5.02
N ALA A 10 -7.03 -13.94 -4.90
CA ALA A 10 -7.70 -13.28 -6.04
C ALA A 10 -6.73 -12.76 -7.11
N THR A 11 -5.48 -12.49 -6.74
CA THR A 11 -4.41 -12.02 -7.65
C THR A 11 -3.62 -13.19 -8.28
N GLY A 12 -4.03 -14.44 -8.06
CA GLY A 12 -3.30 -15.64 -8.50
C GLY A 12 -2.10 -16.00 -7.62
N GLN A 13 -1.78 -15.17 -6.62
CA GLN A 13 -0.80 -15.43 -5.56
C GLN A 13 -1.49 -15.29 -4.21
N LEU A 14 -0.96 -15.95 -3.18
CA LEU A 14 -1.43 -15.74 -1.81
C LEU A 14 -1.04 -14.33 -1.35
N GLY A 15 -2.00 -13.57 -0.86
CA GLY A 15 -1.78 -12.25 -0.28
C GLY A 15 -2.86 -11.88 0.73
N PRO A 16 -2.70 -10.80 1.49
CA PRO A 16 -3.65 -10.43 2.52
C PRO A 16 -4.87 -9.67 1.93
N ILE A 17 -5.91 -9.57 2.74
CA ILE A 17 -7.04 -8.67 2.49
C ILE A 17 -6.80 -7.40 3.31
N CYS A 18 -6.95 -6.23 2.69
CA CYS A 18 -6.87 -4.95 3.39
C CYS A 18 -7.96 -4.87 4.47
N ALA A 19 -7.57 -4.65 5.73
CA ALA A 19 -8.50 -4.61 6.86
C ALA A 19 -9.50 -3.42 6.79
N VAL A 20 -9.14 -2.35 6.09
CA VAL A 20 -9.98 -1.15 5.94
C VAL A 20 -10.89 -1.24 4.71
N THR A 21 -10.32 -1.45 3.53
CA THR A 21 -11.05 -1.38 2.25
C THR A 21 -11.61 -2.71 1.77
N GLY A 22 -11.17 -3.84 2.34
CA GLY A 22 -11.58 -5.18 1.92
C GLY A 22 -11.00 -5.66 0.59
N ILE A 23 -10.13 -4.88 -0.06
CA ILE A 23 -9.49 -5.28 -1.32
C ILE A 23 -8.44 -6.36 -1.08
N ALA A 24 -8.31 -7.29 -2.03
CA ALA A 24 -7.22 -8.25 -2.02
C ALA A 24 -5.91 -7.57 -2.45
N LEU A 25 -4.85 -7.80 -1.67
CA LEU A 25 -3.51 -7.25 -1.90
C LEU A 25 -2.53 -8.39 -2.17
N THR A 26 -1.44 -8.10 -2.84
CA THR A 26 -0.22 -8.90 -2.75
C THR A 26 0.54 -8.57 -1.46
N PHE A 27 1.39 -9.47 -0.98
CA PHE A 27 2.26 -9.17 0.18
C PHE A 27 3.23 -8.02 -0.08
N SER A 28 3.56 -7.73 -1.34
CA SER A 28 4.37 -6.57 -1.73
C SER A 28 3.63 -5.24 -1.61
N GLU A 29 2.30 -5.22 -1.70
CA GLU A 29 1.48 -4.01 -1.61
C GLU A 29 1.01 -3.73 -0.17
N ALA A 30 0.97 -4.75 0.68
CA ALA A 30 0.44 -4.65 2.02
C ALA A 30 1.42 -3.98 2.99
N ILE A 31 0.91 -2.98 3.73
CA ILE A 31 1.61 -2.35 4.84
C ILE A 31 1.06 -2.92 6.14
N VAL A 32 1.93 -3.23 7.10
CA VAL A 32 1.53 -3.74 8.42
C VAL A 32 1.39 -2.59 9.40
N VAL A 33 0.19 -2.39 9.95
CA VAL A 33 -0.13 -1.39 10.98
C VAL A 33 -0.93 -2.09 12.07
N ASP A 34 -0.46 -2.03 13.33
CA ASP A 34 -1.16 -2.59 14.50
C ASP A 34 -1.76 -3.99 14.27
N ASP A 35 -0.92 -4.92 13.80
CA ASP A 35 -1.29 -6.32 13.47
C ASP A 35 -2.34 -6.49 12.35
N GLN A 36 -2.55 -5.46 11.53
CA GLN A 36 -3.42 -5.46 10.35
C GLN A 36 -2.62 -5.24 9.07
N PHE A 37 -3.07 -5.88 7.98
CA PHE A 37 -2.59 -5.59 6.63
C PHE A 37 -3.50 -4.52 6.01
N VAL A 38 -2.91 -3.45 5.50
CA VAL A 38 -3.64 -2.33 4.89
C VAL A 38 -3.03 -1.93 3.55
N SER A 39 -3.84 -1.36 2.66
CA SER A 39 -3.33 -0.73 1.43
C SER A 39 -2.64 0.60 1.75
N TYR A 40 -1.89 1.15 0.81
CA TYR A 40 -1.21 2.43 0.99
C TYR A 40 -2.19 3.57 1.31
N GLU A 41 -3.34 3.61 0.65
CA GLU A 41 -4.38 4.61 0.86
C GLU A 41 -4.95 4.49 2.29
N ALA A 42 -5.26 3.27 2.72
CA ALA A 42 -5.73 3.00 4.07
C ALA A 42 -4.67 3.34 5.13
N TYR A 43 -3.39 3.14 4.83
CA TYR A 43 -2.30 3.56 5.71
C TYR A 43 -2.27 5.08 5.90
N LEU A 44 -2.41 5.87 4.82
CA LEU A 44 -2.44 7.33 4.91
C LEU A 44 -3.65 7.81 5.72
N GLU A 45 -4.83 7.24 5.48
CA GLU A 45 -6.06 7.56 6.22
C GLU A 45 -5.94 7.25 7.72
N LEU A 46 -5.37 6.09 8.08
CA LEU A 46 -5.22 5.68 9.48
C LEU A 46 -4.18 6.50 10.23
N THR A 47 -3.08 6.86 9.57
CA THR A 47 -1.95 7.53 10.23
C THR A 47 -2.03 9.05 10.16
N GLY A 48 -2.86 9.61 9.27
CA GLY A 48 -2.89 11.04 8.97
C GLY A 48 -1.60 11.54 8.31
N ASN A 49 -0.76 10.62 7.81
CA ASN A 49 0.46 10.97 7.09
C ASN A 49 0.15 11.37 5.65
N GLU A 50 1.10 12.08 5.05
CA GLU A 50 1.12 12.37 3.63
C GLU A 50 2.29 11.64 2.94
N SER A 51 2.28 11.63 1.61
CA SER A 51 3.39 11.08 0.84
C SER A 51 4.68 11.85 1.14
N ALA A 52 5.76 11.12 1.41
CA ALA A 52 7.09 11.71 1.53
C ALA A 52 7.68 12.11 0.17
N THR A 53 7.03 11.75 -0.94
CA THR A 53 7.45 12.15 -2.29
C THR A 53 6.85 13.51 -2.62
N ASP A 54 7.72 14.46 -2.93
CA ASP A 54 7.34 15.75 -3.51
C ASP A 54 7.06 15.55 -5.01
N SER A 55 5.86 15.91 -5.46
CA SER A 55 5.50 15.95 -6.89
C SER A 55 6.12 17.19 -7.54
N LYS A 56 7.45 17.23 -7.59
CA LYS A 56 8.17 18.28 -8.30
C LYS A 56 8.18 17.97 -9.79
N GLU A 57 7.69 18.91 -10.59
CA GLU A 57 7.79 18.86 -12.05
C GLU A 57 9.27 18.72 -12.46
N VAL A 58 9.59 17.62 -13.14
CA VAL A 58 10.91 17.41 -13.74
C VAL A 58 10.96 18.22 -15.04
N PRO A 59 11.89 19.19 -15.18
CA PRO A 59 12.01 19.96 -16.40
C PRO A 59 12.39 19.03 -17.56
N ASN A 60 11.68 19.14 -18.68
CA ASN A 60 11.89 18.34 -19.90
C ASN A 60 13.21 18.64 -20.62
N SER A 61 13.98 19.63 -20.16
CA SER A 61 15.32 19.92 -20.62
C SER A 61 16.25 20.09 -19.44
N LEU A 62 17.36 19.37 -19.45
CA LEU A 62 18.48 19.68 -18.58
C LEU A 62 19.04 21.04 -19.01
N VAL A 63 18.82 22.08 -18.22
CA VAL A 63 19.60 23.31 -18.37
C VAL A 63 20.99 22.96 -17.85
N LEU A 64 21.91 22.69 -18.78
CA LEU A 64 23.33 22.62 -18.51
C LEU A 64 23.83 24.07 -18.48
N ASP A 65 23.99 24.62 -17.28
CA ASP A 65 24.77 25.84 -17.05
C ASP A 65 26.28 25.54 -17.13
#